data_AF-A0A1I7BBZ4-F1
#
_entry.id   AF-A0A1I7BBZ4-F1
#
_cell.length_a   1.000
_cell.length_b   1.000
_cell.length_c   1.000
_cell.angle_alpha   90.00
_cell.angle_beta   90.00
_cell.angle_gamma   90.00
#
_symmetry.space_group_name_H-M   'P 1'
#
loop_
_entity.id
_entity.type
_entity.pdbx_description
1 polymer ?
#
loop_
_entity_poly.entity_id
_entity_poly.type
_entity_poly.pdbx_seq_one_letter_code
_entity_poly.pdbx_strand_id
1 'polypeptide(L)'
;MPFLRVCLIFLLTVFAIPTAGFSQEALNLSGGQRWLVFASRQDATEAVQLAEGYRDALQGTAYEDKVRVVRSDNGWFAVVVGPAHFKSIRLARAEFNTVLPEDAYLSRGRRYVETVWPDRDRQFDEFENQAHFTLELEKLRVNADLIVEQTDPNDAFSKNSHVRIAGWVGRDKVFSFETEPSYYPEYGQSVEVIRLANETELPQVIIKRFTGGAHCCVEQHIITQDRNGGWAMVQGAVLDGAYGYSFEDLDGDGSVELVRSDNSFLYLFAPYAGSFAPLFVEKLSFDEIMDVNLDPAYQPAFRKELAYLEERAQSDPALWGENGFLAAWAAVRARLGKGMAAIDEATEKSRGDEEDFRKFVCPDGSPSSACDYENAIALPFPVGLTVHLIEQGYLPVQPRP
;
A
#
# COMPACT_ATOMS: atom_id res chain seq x y z
N MET A 1 -58.96 -51.86 -15.55
CA MET A 1 -58.15 -50.63 -15.71
C MET A 1 -57.38 -50.39 -14.41
N PRO A 2 -56.13 -50.86 -14.29
CA PRO A 2 -55.31 -50.59 -13.12
C PRO A 2 -54.40 -49.38 -13.36
N PHE A 3 -54.27 -48.56 -12.33
CA PHE A 3 -53.48 -47.34 -12.26
C PHE A 3 -51.98 -47.61 -12.46
N LEU A 4 -51.37 -46.84 -13.37
CA LEU A 4 -49.93 -46.79 -13.63
C LEU A 4 -49.25 -46.04 -12.48
N ARG A 5 -48.42 -46.72 -11.68
CA ARG A 5 -47.49 -46.07 -10.72
C ARG A 5 -46.23 -45.66 -11.48
N VAL A 6 -45.99 -44.36 -11.59
CA VAL A 6 -44.69 -43.82 -12.03
C VAL A 6 -43.84 -43.59 -10.77
N CYS A 7 -42.81 -44.43 -10.58
CA CYS A 7 -41.74 -44.17 -9.61
C CYS A 7 -40.73 -43.22 -10.26
N LEU A 8 -40.64 -41.99 -9.75
CA LEU A 8 -39.59 -41.04 -10.12
C LEU A 8 -38.33 -41.36 -9.29
N ILE A 9 -37.30 -41.91 -9.92
CA ILE A 9 -35.98 -42.11 -9.31
C ILE A 9 -35.23 -40.78 -9.42
N PHE A 10 -35.05 -40.09 -8.30
CA PHE A 10 -34.13 -38.96 -8.19
C PHE A 10 -32.69 -39.52 -8.10
N LEU A 11 -31.94 -39.47 -9.20
CA LEU A 11 -30.49 -39.65 -9.20
C LEU A 11 -29.86 -38.37 -8.64
N LEU A 12 -29.42 -38.40 -7.38
CA LEU A 12 -28.54 -37.40 -6.79
C LEU A 12 -27.12 -37.61 -7.34
N THR A 13 -26.78 -36.91 -8.42
CA THR A 13 -25.39 -36.74 -8.86
C THR A 13 -24.71 -35.74 -7.93
N VAL A 14 -23.93 -36.26 -6.99
CA VAL A 14 -22.99 -35.48 -6.17
C VAL A 14 -21.90 -34.96 -7.11
N PHE A 15 -21.97 -33.68 -7.48
CA PHE A 15 -20.83 -32.98 -8.05
C PHE A 15 -19.78 -32.85 -6.94
N ALA A 16 -18.72 -33.67 -7.02
CA ALA A 16 -17.51 -33.44 -6.25
C ALA A 16 -16.88 -32.15 -6.78
N ILE A 17 -17.07 -31.06 -6.04
CA ILE A 17 -16.30 -29.83 -6.25
C ILE A 17 -14.84 -30.23 -5.97
N PRO A 18 -13.91 -30.06 -6.92
CA PRO A 18 -12.50 -30.27 -6.62
C PRO A 18 -12.09 -29.17 -5.64
N THR A 19 -11.95 -29.52 -4.37
CA THR A 19 -11.21 -28.69 -3.42
C THR A 19 -9.79 -28.61 -3.95
N ALA A 20 -9.40 -27.43 -4.46
CA ALA A 20 -8.02 -27.13 -4.72
C ALA A 20 -7.23 -27.45 -3.44
N GLY A 21 -6.36 -28.44 -3.51
CA GLY A 21 -5.51 -28.81 -2.40
C GLY A 21 -4.50 -27.68 -2.20
N PHE A 22 -4.74 -26.81 -1.21
CA PHE A 22 -3.70 -25.96 -0.69
C PHE A 22 -2.55 -26.88 -0.25
N SER A 23 -1.35 -26.63 -0.77
CA SER A 23 -0.13 -27.25 -0.26
C SER A 23 -0.09 -26.99 1.26
N GLN A 24 -0.04 -28.05 2.06
CA GLN A 24 -0.02 -27.93 3.51
C GLN A 24 1.31 -27.29 3.92
N GLU A 25 1.27 -25.98 4.20
CA GLU A 25 2.46 -25.21 4.52
C GLU A 25 3.18 -25.77 5.75
N ALA A 26 4.51 -25.92 5.66
CA ALA A 26 5.31 -26.49 6.73
C ALA A 26 5.53 -25.49 7.87
N LEU A 27 4.58 -25.39 8.80
CA LEU A 27 4.67 -24.50 9.96
C LEU A 27 5.69 -24.95 11.02
N ASN A 28 6.08 -26.23 10.99
CA ASN A 28 7.13 -26.77 11.84
C ASN A 28 8.50 -26.67 11.17
N LEU A 29 9.31 -25.71 11.64
CA LEU A 29 10.59 -25.37 11.04
C LEU A 29 11.74 -26.27 11.52
N SER A 30 12.67 -26.53 10.61
CA SER A 30 13.88 -27.31 10.87
C SER A 30 15.16 -26.47 10.71
N GLY A 31 16.29 -27.03 11.13
CA GLY A 31 17.59 -26.36 11.03
C GLY A 31 17.69 -25.01 11.75
N GLY A 32 18.23 -24.02 11.05
CA GLY A 32 18.46 -22.66 11.57
C GLY A 32 17.25 -21.71 11.46
N GLN A 33 16.16 -22.12 10.81
CA GLN A 33 15.00 -21.25 10.60
C GLN A 33 14.13 -21.15 11.85
N ARG A 34 13.57 -19.96 12.07
CA ARG A 34 12.71 -19.63 13.21
C ARG A 34 11.55 -18.75 12.75
N TRP A 35 10.46 -18.85 13.49
CA TRP A 35 9.44 -17.82 13.57
C TRP A 35 9.85 -16.84 14.66
N LEU A 36 9.87 -15.56 14.35
CA LEU A 36 9.94 -14.51 15.35
C LEU A 36 8.51 -14.16 15.76
N VAL A 37 8.14 -14.44 17.00
CA VAL A 37 6.79 -14.21 17.51
C VAL A 37 6.74 -12.84 18.16
N PHE A 38 5.89 -11.95 17.66
CA PHE A 38 5.72 -10.60 18.19
C PHE A 38 4.65 -10.55 19.27
N ALA A 39 3.57 -11.30 19.07
CA ALA A 39 2.41 -11.22 19.93
C ALA A 39 1.57 -12.49 19.82
N SER A 40 0.64 -12.64 20.76
CA SER A 40 -0.42 -13.62 20.65
C SER A 40 -1.75 -13.04 21.16
N ARG A 41 -2.84 -13.41 20.50
CA ARG A 41 -4.22 -13.00 20.82
C ARG A 41 -5.15 -14.20 20.80
N GLN A 42 -6.24 -14.10 21.57
CA GLN A 42 -7.29 -15.11 21.57
C GLN A 42 -8.28 -14.92 20.42
N ASP A 43 -8.41 -13.70 19.93
CA ASP A 43 -9.25 -13.34 18.80
C ASP A 43 -8.42 -13.24 17.52
N ALA A 44 -8.94 -13.78 16.42
CA ALA A 44 -8.25 -13.79 15.13
C ALA A 44 -8.20 -12.40 14.51
N THR A 45 -9.28 -11.63 14.61
CA THR A 45 -9.37 -10.28 14.04
C THR A 45 -8.40 -9.34 14.74
N GLU A 46 -8.31 -9.41 16.07
CA GLU A 46 -7.31 -8.63 16.83
C GLU A 46 -5.88 -9.01 16.45
N ALA A 47 -5.61 -10.30 16.23
CA ALA A 47 -4.29 -10.76 15.78
C ALA A 47 -3.93 -10.21 14.40
N VAL A 48 -4.87 -10.20 13.46
CA VAL A 48 -4.68 -9.69 12.09
C VAL A 48 -4.46 -8.18 12.11
N GLN A 49 -5.26 -7.41 12.85
CA GLN A 49 -5.06 -5.97 13.01
C GLN A 49 -3.67 -5.62 13.54
N LEU A 50 -3.19 -6.40 14.51
CA LEU A 50 -1.84 -6.22 15.04
C LEU A 50 -0.76 -6.62 14.02
N ALA A 51 -1.00 -7.65 13.21
CA ALA A 51 -0.10 -8.08 12.16
C ALA A 51 0.03 -7.03 11.04
N GLU A 52 -1.08 -6.40 10.65
CA GLU A 52 -1.09 -5.27 9.71
C GLU A 52 -0.23 -4.12 10.23
N GLY A 53 -0.42 -3.70 11.48
CA GLY A 53 0.41 -2.64 12.07
C GLY A 53 1.90 -2.98 12.15
N TYR A 54 2.25 -4.26 12.38
CA TYR A 54 3.64 -4.71 12.29
C TYR A 54 4.18 -4.74 10.87
N ARG A 55 3.35 -5.09 9.88
CA ARG A 55 3.74 -5.07 8.47
C ARG A 55 4.06 -3.64 8.04
N ASP A 56 3.23 -2.67 8.41
CA ASP A 56 3.48 -1.25 8.16
C ASP A 56 4.76 -0.76 8.83
N ALA A 57 4.98 -1.14 10.10
CA ALA A 57 6.20 -0.78 10.83
C ALA A 57 7.48 -1.43 10.24
N LEU A 58 7.32 -2.46 9.41
CA LEU A 58 8.40 -3.19 8.74
C LEU A 58 8.52 -2.83 7.25
N GLN A 59 7.76 -1.83 6.77
CA GLN A 59 7.79 -1.40 5.38
C GLN A 59 9.22 -1.12 4.91
N GLY A 60 9.57 -1.64 3.74
CA GLY A 60 10.90 -1.48 3.15
C GLY A 60 11.98 -2.38 3.76
N THR A 61 11.62 -3.29 4.68
CA THR A 61 12.54 -4.32 5.19
C THR A 61 12.33 -5.65 4.47
N ALA A 62 13.35 -6.52 4.48
CA ALA A 62 13.25 -7.90 3.99
C ALA A 62 12.26 -8.81 4.77
N TYR A 63 11.54 -8.24 5.74
CA TYR A 63 10.60 -8.90 6.64
C TYR A 63 9.15 -8.40 6.49
N GLU A 64 8.91 -7.30 5.77
CA GLU A 64 7.57 -6.72 5.55
C GLU A 64 6.56 -7.79 5.12
N ASP A 65 6.86 -8.49 4.03
CA ASP A 65 5.95 -9.49 3.48
C ASP A 65 5.93 -10.78 4.28
N LYS A 66 6.86 -10.98 5.23
CA LYS A 66 6.97 -12.21 6.01
C LYS A 66 6.13 -12.19 7.29
N VAL A 67 5.38 -11.12 7.54
CA VAL A 67 4.44 -11.05 8.67
C VAL A 67 3.24 -11.93 8.38
N ARG A 68 2.88 -12.78 9.34
CA ARG A 68 1.79 -13.76 9.26
C ARG A 68 1.03 -13.87 10.58
N VAL A 69 -0.20 -14.39 10.51
CA VAL A 69 -0.92 -14.87 11.69
C VAL A 69 -1.13 -16.37 11.59
N VAL A 70 -0.70 -17.09 12.61
CA VAL A 70 -0.80 -18.56 12.68
C VAL A 70 -1.60 -18.99 13.90
N ARG A 71 -2.53 -19.93 13.73
CA ARG A 71 -3.27 -20.52 14.85
C ARG A 71 -2.46 -21.64 15.48
N SER A 72 -2.37 -21.61 16.80
CA SER A 72 -1.73 -22.64 17.60
C SER A 72 -2.73 -23.71 18.07
N ASP A 73 -2.23 -24.88 18.46
CA ASP A 73 -3.02 -26.02 18.94
C ASP A 73 -3.87 -25.72 20.20
N ASN A 74 -3.51 -24.68 20.95
CA ASN A 74 -4.24 -24.18 22.12
C ASN A 74 -5.35 -23.18 21.75
N GLY A 75 -5.59 -22.94 20.46
CA GLY A 75 -6.62 -22.02 19.96
C GLY A 75 -6.20 -20.55 19.91
N TRP A 76 -4.99 -20.18 20.37
CA TRP A 76 -4.50 -18.81 20.27
C TRP A 76 -3.90 -18.53 18.90
N PHE A 77 -3.95 -17.26 18.49
CA PHE A 77 -3.37 -16.75 17.25
C PHE A 77 -2.05 -16.06 17.57
N ALA A 78 -0.98 -16.47 16.92
CA ALA A 78 0.34 -15.87 17.06
C ALA A 78 0.63 -14.97 15.85
N VAL A 79 1.04 -13.74 16.12
CA VAL A 79 1.56 -12.82 15.09
C VAL A 79 3.06 -13.07 14.98
N VAL A 80 3.51 -13.44 13.79
CA VAL A 80 4.87 -13.93 13.56
C VAL A 80 5.51 -13.31 12.32
N VAL A 81 6.84 -13.24 12.31
CA VAL A 81 7.64 -13.07 11.08
C VAL A 81 8.46 -14.31 10.80
N GLY A 82 8.43 -14.76 9.54
CA GLY A 82 9.25 -15.84 9.04
C GLY A 82 8.57 -16.67 7.96
N PRO A 83 9.16 -17.83 7.59
CA PRO A 83 10.37 -18.42 8.15
C PRO A 83 11.62 -17.59 7.86
N ALA A 84 12.47 -17.34 8.86
CA ALA A 84 13.73 -16.60 8.66
C ALA A 84 14.88 -17.11 9.55
N HIS A 85 16.11 -16.79 9.16
CA HIS A 85 17.32 -17.25 9.85
C HIS A 85 17.73 -16.33 11.00
N PHE A 86 17.04 -16.46 12.14
CA PHE A 86 17.40 -15.74 13.36
C PHE A 86 18.38 -16.54 14.23
N LYS A 87 19.62 -16.04 14.37
CA LYS A 87 20.64 -16.66 15.22
C LYS A 87 20.31 -16.58 16.71
N SER A 88 19.67 -15.51 17.16
CA SER A 88 19.17 -15.32 18.53
C SER A 88 18.14 -14.19 18.59
N ILE A 89 17.29 -14.17 19.63
CA ILE A 89 16.32 -13.07 19.82
C ILE A 89 17.02 -11.70 19.99
N ARG A 90 18.22 -11.68 20.59
CA ARG A 90 19.02 -10.46 20.74
C ARG A 90 19.43 -9.88 19.39
N LEU A 91 19.80 -10.73 18.43
CA LEU A 91 20.18 -10.29 17.09
C LEU A 91 18.95 -9.87 16.28
N ALA A 92 17.84 -10.60 16.40
CA ALA A 92 16.57 -10.15 15.82
C ALA A 92 16.17 -8.75 16.35
N ARG A 93 16.33 -8.47 17.65
CA ARG A 93 16.11 -7.11 18.19
C ARG A 93 17.01 -6.04 17.60
N ALA A 94 18.25 -6.37 17.25
CA ALA A 94 19.13 -5.44 16.56
C ALA A 94 18.67 -5.15 15.11
N GLU A 95 18.05 -6.14 14.45
CA GLU A 95 17.56 -6.01 13.07
C GLU A 95 16.20 -5.27 12.99
N PHE A 96 15.33 -5.42 13.99
CA PHE A 96 13.96 -4.87 14.00
C PHE A 96 13.83 -3.55 14.79
N ASN A 97 14.93 -3.04 15.36
CA ASN A 97 14.96 -1.80 16.15
C ASN A 97 13.84 -1.74 17.23
N THR A 98 13.07 -0.64 17.29
CA THR A 98 12.03 -0.38 18.30
C THR A 98 10.71 -1.13 18.06
N VAL A 99 10.61 -1.96 17.02
CA VAL A 99 9.35 -2.62 16.63
C VAL A 99 9.04 -3.83 17.53
N LEU A 100 10.03 -4.48 18.13
CA LEU A 100 9.81 -5.74 18.87
C LEU A 100 9.34 -5.54 20.32
N PRO A 101 8.18 -6.10 20.72
CA PRO A 101 7.74 -6.15 22.13
C PRO A 101 8.76 -6.83 23.04
N GLU A 102 8.81 -6.48 24.32
CA GLU A 102 9.75 -7.07 25.29
C GLU A 102 9.63 -8.60 25.42
N ASP A 103 8.42 -9.13 25.24
CA ASP A 103 8.09 -10.54 25.34
C ASP A 103 8.24 -11.31 24.01
N ALA A 104 8.70 -10.66 22.94
CA ALA A 104 8.97 -11.32 21.66
C ALA A 104 10.01 -12.45 21.82
N TYR A 105 9.77 -13.58 21.13
CA TYR A 105 10.61 -14.78 21.23
C TYR A 105 10.72 -15.55 19.91
N LEU A 106 11.70 -16.46 19.82
CA LEU A 106 11.89 -17.33 18.66
C LEU A 106 11.20 -18.68 18.86
N SER A 107 10.39 -19.09 17.89
CA SER A 107 9.68 -20.37 17.87
C SER A 107 10.12 -21.23 16.68
N ARG A 108 9.98 -22.56 16.83
CA ARG A 108 10.06 -23.50 15.70
C ARG A 108 8.69 -23.84 15.11
N GLY A 109 7.61 -23.31 15.68
CA GLY A 109 6.25 -23.52 15.17
C GLY A 109 5.72 -24.95 15.37
N ARG A 110 6.30 -25.73 16.30
CA ARG A 110 5.86 -27.12 16.58
C ARG A 110 4.39 -27.27 16.97
N ARG A 111 3.79 -26.19 17.45
CA ARG A 111 2.39 -26.13 17.92
C ARG A 111 1.49 -25.35 16.96
N TYR A 112 2.02 -24.87 15.85
CA TYR A 112 1.23 -24.17 14.85
C TYR A 112 0.47 -25.18 14.00
N VAL A 113 -0.80 -24.88 13.77
CA VAL A 113 -1.77 -25.77 13.12
C VAL A 113 -2.07 -25.29 11.71
N GLU A 114 -2.34 -23.99 11.54
CA GLU A 114 -2.66 -23.39 10.26
C GLU A 114 -2.26 -21.91 10.23
N THR A 115 -2.01 -21.40 9.03
CA THR A 115 -1.92 -19.98 8.75
C THR A 115 -3.32 -19.43 8.57
N VAL A 116 -3.70 -18.42 9.35
CA VAL A 116 -5.02 -17.76 9.25
C VAL A 116 -4.94 -16.42 8.51
N TRP A 117 -3.75 -15.85 8.45
CA TRP A 117 -3.45 -14.69 7.62
C TRP A 117 -2.05 -14.88 7.01
N PRO A 118 -1.96 -15.10 5.69
CA PRO A 118 -0.72 -15.48 5.03
C PRO A 118 0.24 -14.30 4.86
N ASP A 119 1.47 -14.63 4.48
CA ASP A 119 2.37 -13.66 3.88
C ASP A 119 1.83 -13.17 2.54
N ARG A 120 2.37 -12.04 2.07
CA ARG A 120 2.09 -11.57 0.71
C ARG A 120 2.92 -12.39 -0.27
N ASP A 121 2.27 -12.97 -1.28
CA ASP A 121 2.99 -13.62 -2.39
C ASP A 121 3.54 -12.53 -3.33
N ARG A 122 4.67 -11.95 -2.90
CA ARG A 122 5.40 -10.88 -3.55
C ARG A 122 6.87 -11.27 -3.61
N GLN A 123 7.50 -10.95 -4.73
CA GLN A 123 8.95 -10.99 -4.88
C GLN A 123 9.46 -9.55 -4.93
N PHE A 124 10.51 -9.24 -4.19
CA PHE A 124 11.08 -7.90 -4.09
C PHE A 124 12.60 -8.00 -4.09
N ASP A 125 13.24 -7.08 -4.81
CA ASP A 125 14.65 -6.81 -4.67
C ASP A 125 14.97 -5.36 -5.07
N GLU A 126 16.15 -4.89 -4.69
CA GLU A 126 16.59 -3.52 -4.86
C GLU A 126 17.99 -3.43 -5.44
N PHE A 127 18.26 -2.30 -6.09
CA PHE A 127 19.53 -2.07 -6.78
C PHE A 127 20.63 -1.47 -5.89
N GLU A 128 20.39 -1.34 -4.57
CA GLU A 128 21.37 -0.73 -3.64
C GLU A 128 22.71 -1.45 -3.66
N ASN A 129 22.70 -2.79 -3.75
CA ASN A 129 23.90 -3.62 -3.66
C ASN A 129 24.18 -4.45 -4.92
N GLN A 130 23.42 -4.25 -5.98
CA GLN A 130 23.51 -5.01 -7.23
C GLN A 130 22.91 -4.23 -8.41
N ALA A 131 23.49 -4.39 -9.60
CA ALA A 131 22.97 -3.75 -10.82
C ALA A 131 22.00 -4.65 -11.61
N HIS A 132 21.92 -5.94 -11.26
CA HIS A 132 21.09 -6.90 -11.95
C HIS A 132 20.58 -7.97 -10.99
N PHE A 133 19.31 -8.34 -11.11
CA PHE A 133 18.73 -9.47 -10.41
C PHE A 133 17.58 -10.10 -11.19
N THR A 134 17.11 -11.24 -10.72
CA THR A 134 15.99 -11.98 -11.29
C THR A 134 14.97 -12.30 -10.21
N LEU A 135 13.71 -11.98 -10.48
CA LEU A 135 12.55 -12.32 -9.65
C LEU A 135 11.68 -13.34 -10.39
N GLU A 136 11.02 -14.22 -9.66
CA GLU A 136 10.10 -15.20 -10.25
C GLU A 136 8.87 -15.35 -9.38
N LEU A 137 7.71 -15.01 -9.94
CA LEU A 137 6.42 -15.23 -9.31
C LEU A 137 5.53 -16.02 -10.28
N GLU A 138 5.00 -17.13 -9.80
CA GLU A 138 4.21 -18.08 -10.58
C GLU A 138 4.94 -18.59 -11.84
N LYS A 139 4.50 -18.18 -13.03
CA LYS A 139 5.12 -18.54 -14.32
C LYS A 139 5.94 -17.40 -14.92
N LEU A 140 5.90 -16.22 -14.30
CA LEU A 140 6.58 -15.03 -14.79
C LEU A 140 7.96 -14.92 -14.14
N ARG A 141 9.00 -15.06 -14.95
CA ARG A 141 10.37 -14.70 -14.57
C ARG A 141 10.68 -13.31 -15.08
N VAL A 142 11.22 -12.46 -14.22
CA VAL A 142 11.53 -11.06 -14.49
C VAL A 142 13.01 -10.83 -14.26
N ASN A 143 13.71 -10.29 -15.24
CA ASN A 143 15.07 -9.80 -15.07
C ASN A 143 15.02 -8.28 -15.02
N ALA A 144 15.72 -7.73 -14.04
CA ALA A 144 15.80 -6.31 -13.80
C ALA A 144 17.25 -5.86 -13.92
N ASP A 145 17.49 -4.82 -14.72
CA ASP A 145 18.81 -4.23 -14.96
C ASP A 145 18.75 -2.74 -14.62
N LEU A 146 19.63 -2.27 -13.74
CA LEU A 146 19.90 -0.85 -13.52
C LEU A 146 21.00 -0.41 -14.48
N ILE A 147 20.66 0.49 -15.40
CA ILE A 147 21.59 1.03 -16.39
C ILE A 147 21.92 2.45 -15.98
N VAL A 148 23.21 2.71 -15.68
CA VAL A 148 23.72 4.02 -15.28
C VAL A 148 24.61 4.58 -16.38
N GLU A 149 24.30 5.79 -16.84
CA GLU A 149 25.00 6.47 -17.92
C GLU A 149 25.57 7.80 -17.44
N GLN A 150 26.83 8.07 -17.80
CA GLN A 150 27.48 9.35 -17.53
C GLN A 150 27.01 10.39 -18.56
N THR A 151 26.33 11.43 -18.12
CA THR A 151 25.77 12.47 -19.00
C THR A 151 26.76 13.60 -19.29
N ASP A 152 27.68 13.90 -18.37
CA ASP A 152 28.85 14.77 -18.62
C ASP A 152 30.11 14.08 -18.09
N PRO A 153 31.10 13.73 -18.93
CA PRO A 153 32.33 13.07 -18.50
C PRO A 153 33.19 13.91 -17.55
N ASN A 154 32.97 15.23 -17.45
CA ASN A 154 33.71 16.13 -16.58
C ASN A 154 33.02 16.41 -15.23
N ASP A 155 31.77 15.97 -15.06
CA ASP A 155 31.02 16.13 -13.82
C ASP A 155 30.69 14.76 -13.24
N ALA A 156 31.40 14.35 -12.19
CA ALA A 156 31.21 13.05 -11.54
C ALA A 156 29.79 12.81 -11.00
N PHE A 157 28.99 13.86 -10.83
CA PHE A 157 27.60 13.80 -10.39
C PHE A 157 26.60 13.82 -11.54
N SER A 158 27.05 14.07 -12.77
CA SER A 158 26.20 14.05 -13.98
C SER A 158 26.01 12.62 -14.46
N LYS A 159 25.16 11.88 -13.74
CA LYS A 159 24.76 10.52 -14.10
C LYS A 159 23.25 10.42 -14.13
N ASN A 160 22.74 9.76 -15.17
CA ASN A 160 21.36 9.33 -15.23
C ASN A 160 21.30 7.81 -15.06
N SER A 161 20.16 7.32 -14.59
CA SER A 161 19.84 5.90 -14.65
C SER A 161 18.48 5.67 -15.26
N HIS A 162 18.29 4.49 -15.83
CA HIS A 162 17.00 3.91 -16.11
C HIS A 162 16.99 2.44 -15.71
N VAL A 163 15.80 1.91 -15.42
CA VAL A 163 15.59 0.51 -15.11
C VAL A 163 15.04 -0.17 -16.36
N ARG A 164 15.75 -1.21 -16.83
CA ARG A 164 15.25 -2.10 -17.88
C ARG A 164 14.67 -3.34 -17.23
N ILE A 165 13.42 -3.66 -17.57
CA ILE A 165 12.75 -4.88 -17.17
C ILE A 165 12.46 -5.73 -18.40
N ALA A 166 12.76 -7.01 -18.31
CA ALA A 166 12.33 -8.01 -19.27
C ALA A 166 11.59 -9.14 -18.56
N GLY A 167 10.50 -9.62 -19.16
CA GLY A 167 9.69 -10.71 -18.63
C GLY A 167 9.71 -11.93 -19.54
N TRP A 168 9.69 -13.12 -18.94
CA TRP A 168 9.66 -14.41 -19.63
C TRP A 168 8.63 -15.36 -19.04
N VAL A 169 8.01 -16.15 -19.91
CA VAL A 169 7.23 -17.34 -19.54
C VAL A 169 7.92 -18.55 -20.16
N GLY A 170 8.48 -19.40 -19.32
CA GLY A 170 9.37 -20.48 -19.78
C GLY A 170 10.61 -19.91 -20.50
N ARG A 171 10.68 -20.09 -21.83
CA ARG A 171 11.77 -19.56 -22.67
C ARG A 171 11.38 -18.34 -23.49
N ASP A 172 10.09 -18.04 -23.58
CA ASP A 172 9.58 -17.00 -24.45
C ASP A 172 9.61 -15.66 -23.72
N LYS A 173 10.26 -14.66 -24.33
CA LYS A 173 10.25 -13.29 -23.83
C LYS A 173 8.88 -12.68 -24.12
N VAL A 174 8.12 -12.36 -23.08
CA VAL A 174 6.74 -11.85 -23.20
C VAL A 174 6.68 -10.32 -23.22
N PHE A 175 7.64 -9.64 -22.59
CA PHE A 175 7.76 -8.17 -22.67
C PHE A 175 9.18 -7.66 -22.43
N SER A 176 9.41 -6.39 -22.77
CA SER A 176 10.61 -5.61 -22.45
C SER A 176 10.22 -4.14 -22.32
N PHE A 177 10.51 -3.52 -21.18
CA PHE A 177 10.29 -2.10 -20.97
C PHE A 177 11.50 -1.45 -20.32
N GLU A 178 11.59 -0.14 -20.47
CA GLU A 178 12.61 0.71 -19.86
C GLU A 178 11.93 1.94 -19.29
N THR A 179 12.30 2.36 -18.09
CA THR A 179 11.84 3.63 -17.53
C THR A 179 12.55 4.80 -18.18
N GLU A 180 11.97 6.00 -18.14
CA GLU A 180 12.68 7.19 -18.60
C GLU A 180 13.94 7.48 -17.75
N PRO A 181 15.05 7.93 -18.35
CA PRO A 181 16.25 8.26 -17.60
C PRO A 181 16.00 9.37 -16.57
N SER A 182 16.42 9.15 -15.32
CA SER A 182 16.35 10.15 -14.25
C SER A 182 17.71 10.34 -13.59
N TYR A 183 17.93 11.56 -13.09
CA TYR A 183 19.00 11.86 -12.16
C TYR A 183 18.81 11.04 -10.86
N TYR A 184 19.86 10.86 -10.06
CA TYR A 184 19.90 10.01 -8.83
C TYR A 184 19.97 8.48 -9.05
N PRO A 185 20.92 7.98 -9.85
CA PRO A 185 21.09 6.53 -10.11
C PRO A 185 21.46 5.70 -8.89
N GLU A 186 21.93 6.35 -7.84
CA GLU A 186 22.58 5.71 -6.68
C GLU A 186 21.67 5.57 -5.46
N TYR A 187 20.40 5.98 -5.56
CA TYR A 187 19.46 5.93 -4.43
C TYR A 187 18.15 5.23 -4.81
N GLY A 188 17.68 4.34 -3.92
CA GLY A 188 16.28 3.97 -3.76
C GLY A 188 15.56 3.49 -5.02
N GLN A 189 16.12 2.51 -5.73
CA GLN A 189 15.46 1.86 -6.87
C GLN A 189 15.19 0.40 -6.57
N SER A 190 13.95 -0.04 -6.78
CA SER A 190 13.54 -1.40 -6.50
C SER A 190 12.53 -1.91 -7.51
N VAL A 191 12.43 -3.24 -7.56
CA VAL A 191 11.48 -3.94 -8.40
C VAL A 191 10.75 -4.97 -7.58
N GLU A 192 9.45 -5.07 -7.85
CA GLU A 192 8.53 -5.97 -7.20
C GLU A 192 7.77 -6.77 -8.24
N VAL A 193 7.50 -8.04 -7.96
CA VAL A 193 6.56 -8.85 -8.72
C VAL A 193 5.47 -9.31 -7.75
N ILE A 194 4.22 -8.94 -8.02
CA ILE A 194 3.07 -9.19 -7.14
C ILE A 194 1.80 -9.29 -7.98
N ARG A 195 0.81 -10.04 -7.48
CA ARG A 195 -0.52 -10.09 -8.09
C ARG A 195 -1.36 -8.87 -7.67
N LEU A 196 -1.54 -7.92 -8.58
CA LEU A 196 -2.41 -6.74 -8.38
C LEU A 196 -3.77 -6.88 -9.07
N ALA A 197 -3.81 -7.51 -10.25
CA ALA A 197 -5.02 -7.62 -11.06
C ALA A 197 -5.34 -9.10 -11.34
N ASN A 198 -6.37 -9.64 -10.69
CA ASN A 198 -6.76 -11.05 -10.81
C ASN A 198 -7.32 -11.41 -12.21
N GLU A 199 -7.75 -10.42 -12.98
CA GLU A 199 -8.26 -10.58 -14.35
C GLU A 199 -7.14 -10.79 -15.37
N THR A 200 -5.89 -10.51 -15.00
CA THR A 200 -4.71 -10.76 -15.84
C THR A 200 -4.20 -12.18 -15.66
N GLU A 201 -3.59 -12.76 -16.69
CA GLU A 201 -3.07 -14.14 -16.62
C GLU A 201 -1.83 -14.22 -15.71
N LEU A 202 -0.98 -13.19 -15.75
CA LEU A 202 0.33 -13.16 -15.09
C LEU A 202 0.41 -12.02 -14.06
N PRO A 203 1.26 -12.15 -13.02
CA PRO A 203 1.43 -11.11 -12.03
C PRO A 203 2.04 -9.84 -12.63
N GLN A 204 1.89 -8.73 -11.92
CA GLN A 204 2.39 -7.42 -12.28
C GLN A 204 3.81 -7.21 -11.81
N VAL A 205 4.54 -6.34 -12.51
CA VAL A 205 5.87 -5.88 -12.08
C VAL A 205 5.79 -4.40 -11.73
N ILE A 206 6.19 -4.03 -10.53
CA ILE A 206 6.26 -2.64 -10.08
C ILE A 206 7.71 -2.22 -10.03
N ILE A 207 8.00 -1.06 -10.60
CA ILE A 207 9.30 -0.41 -10.54
C ILE A 207 9.12 0.84 -9.68
N LYS A 208 9.89 0.96 -8.61
CA LYS A 208 9.90 2.15 -7.77
C LYS A 208 11.24 2.84 -7.90
N ARG A 209 11.22 4.14 -8.15
CA ARG A 209 12.42 4.94 -8.40
C ARG A 209 12.37 6.21 -7.58
N PHE A 210 13.38 6.37 -6.73
CA PHE A 210 13.62 7.63 -6.07
C PHE A 210 14.11 8.67 -7.09
N THR A 211 13.35 9.75 -7.22
CA THR A 211 13.65 10.84 -8.18
C THR A 211 14.37 12.02 -7.53
N GLY A 212 14.78 11.90 -6.26
CA GLY A 212 15.33 13.02 -5.47
C GLY A 212 14.28 13.81 -4.71
N GLY A 213 14.72 14.66 -3.78
CA GLY A 213 13.86 15.52 -2.96
C GLY A 213 14.05 15.31 -1.45
N ALA A 214 13.72 16.33 -0.66
CA ALA A 214 13.91 16.30 0.80
C ALA A 214 13.04 15.25 1.52
N HIS A 215 11.94 14.84 0.88
CA HIS A 215 10.97 13.88 1.42
C HIS A 215 10.78 12.66 0.52
N CYS A 216 11.83 12.32 -0.24
CA CYS A 216 11.92 11.08 -0.99
C CYS A 216 10.83 10.89 -2.05
N CYS A 217 10.73 11.79 -3.02
CA CYS A 217 9.81 11.62 -4.14
C CYS A 217 10.09 10.31 -4.87
N VAL A 218 9.12 9.40 -4.88
CA VAL A 218 9.18 8.08 -5.51
C VAL A 218 8.24 8.06 -6.71
N GLU A 219 8.80 7.89 -7.89
CA GLU A 219 8.08 7.58 -9.12
C GLU A 219 7.85 6.06 -9.21
N GLN A 220 6.69 5.67 -9.74
CA GLN A 220 6.29 4.27 -9.79
C GLN A 220 5.74 3.91 -11.17
N HIS A 221 6.18 2.78 -11.69
CA HIS A 221 5.66 2.23 -12.94
C HIS A 221 5.14 0.82 -12.69
N ILE A 222 4.04 0.45 -13.33
CA ILE A 222 3.43 -0.88 -13.23
C ILE A 222 3.38 -1.50 -14.62
N ILE A 223 4.10 -2.60 -14.80
CA ILE A 223 4.03 -3.43 -16.01
C ILE A 223 2.95 -4.48 -15.80
N THR A 224 1.96 -4.51 -16.70
CA THR A 224 0.75 -5.32 -16.58
C THR A 224 0.21 -5.71 -17.95
N GLN A 225 -0.74 -6.64 -17.98
CA GLN A 225 -1.45 -7.01 -19.20
C GLN A 225 -2.65 -6.10 -19.44
N ASP A 226 -2.81 -5.64 -20.68
CA ASP A 226 -4.01 -4.95 -21.15
C ASP A 226 -5.18 -5.94 -21.39
N ARG A 227 -6.36 -5.40 -21.70
CA ARG A 227 -7.57 -6.21 -21.96
C ARG A 227 -7.47 -7.16 -23.16
N ASN A 228 -6.50 -6.94 -24.05
CA ASN A 228 -6.25 -7.78 -25.23
C ASN A 228 -5.15 -8.83 -24.97
N GLY A 229 -4.58 -8.86 -23.76
CA GLY A 229 -3.47 -9.73 -23.39
C GLY A 229 -2.10 -9.21 -23.84
N GLY A 230 -2.03 -7.99 -24.41
CA GLY A 230 -0.79 -7.27 -24.64
C GLY A 230 -0.18 -6.79 -23.33
N TRP A 231 1.08 -6.37 -23.34
CA TRP A 231 1.72 -5.80 -22.16
C TRP A 231 1.81 -4.28 -22.29
N ALA A 232 1.58 -3.58 -21.20
CA ALA A 232 1.72 -2.14 -21.07
C ALA A 232 2.54 -1.79 -19.82
N MET A 233 3.17 -0.62 -19.84
CA MET A 233 3.74 0.03 -18.66
C MET A 233 2.88 1.24 -18.33
N VAL A 234 2.26 1.22 -17.16
CA VAL A 234 1.37 2.26 -16.65
C VAL A 234 2.13 3.10 -15.64
N GLN A 235 2.02 4.42 -15.75
CA GLN A 235 2.58 5.35 -14.78
C GLN A 235 1.66 5.41 -13.55
N GLY A 236 2.21 5.09 -12.38
CA GLY A 236 1.56 5.33 -11.09
C GLY A 236 1.83 6.73 -10.56
N ALA A 237 1.31 7.03 -9.37
CA ALA A 237 1.53 8.31 -8.72
C ALA A 237 3.01 8.54 -8.33
N VAL A 238 3.44 9.80 -8.41
CA VAL A 238 4.71 10.27 -7.82
C VAL A 238 4.43 10.67 -6.38
N LEU A 239 5.10 10.02 -5.43
CA LEU A 239 4.77 10.12 -4.01
C LEU A 239 5.92 10.63 -3.16
N ASP A 240 5.67 11.66 -2.34
CA ASP A 240 6.46 11.95 -1.15
C ASP A 240 6.26 10.86 -0.09
N GLY A 241 7.25 10.73 0.79
CA GLY A 241 7.34 9.65 1.76
C GLY A 241 8.14 8.48 1.21
N ALA A 242 8.85 7.79 2.10
CA ALA A 242 9.68 6.67 1.67
C ALA A 242 8.80 5.52 1.14
N TYR A 243 9.22 4.91 0.01
CA TYR A 243 8.77 3.61 -0.52
C TYR A 243 7.52 3.53 -1.43
N GLY A 244 6.90 4.65 -1.81
CA GLY A 244 5.82 4.64 -2.82
C GLY A 244 4.53 3.93 -2.35
N TYR A 245 3.89 3.17 -3.23
CA TYR A 245 2.68 2.41 -2.91
C TYR A 245 2.98 1.29 -1.91
N SER A 246 2.11 1.12 -0.92
CA SER A 246 1.93 -0.15 -0.22
C SER A 246 0.81 -0.95 -0.90
N PHE A 247 0.70 -2.23 -0.55
CA PHE A 247 -0.19 -3.17 -1.26
C PHE A 247 -1.07 -3.96 -0.31
N GLU A 248 -2.32 -3.62 -0.09
CA GLU A 248 -3.18 -4.29 0.90
C GLU A 248 -4.50 -4.74 0.29
N ASP A 249 -4.92 -5.97 0.59
CA ASP A 249 -6.26 -6.47 0.23
C ASP A 249 -7.26 -5.87 1.23
N LEU A 250 -7.81 -4.71 0.88
CA LEU A 250 -8.65 -3.91 1.78
C LEU A 250 -10.14 -4.30 1.67
N ASP A 251 -10.56 -4.93 0.58
CA ASP A 251 -11.93 -5.39 0.36
C ASP A 251 -12.14 -6.90 0.59
N GLY A 252 -11.05 -7.66 0.75
CA GLY A 252 -11.06 -9.10 1.00
C GLY A 252 -11.35 -9.95 -0.24
N ASP A 253 -11.17 -9.39 -1.45
CA ASP A 253 -11.43 -10.09 -2.71
C ASP A 253 -10.26 -10.97 -3.18
N GLY A 254 -9.13 -10.94 -2.46
CA GLY A 254 -7.93 -11.71 -2.73
C GLY A 254 -6.98 -11.09 -3.77
N SER A 255 -7.28 -9.91 -4.29
CA SER A 255 -6.31 -9.00 -4.90
C SER A 255 -5.90 -7.92 -3.90
N VAL A 256 -4.70 -7.35 -4.07
CA VAL A 256 -4.26 -6.24 -3.21
C VAL A 256 -4.44 -4.92 -3.95
N GLU A 257 -4.91 -3.91 -3.24
CA GLU A 257 -4.99 -2.54 -3.72
C GLU A 257 -3.67 -1.80 -3.64
N LEU A 258 -3.53 -0.78 -4.49
CA LEU A 258 -2.49 0.24 -4.42
C LEU A 258 -2.86 1.24 -3.34
N VAL A 259 -2.13 1.21 -2.23
CA VAL A 259 -2.40 2.03 -1.05
C VAL A 259 -1.34 3.13 -0.94
N ARG A 260 -1.79 4.36 -0.72
CA ARG A 260 -0.91 5.51 -0.48
C ARG A 260 -1.55 6.52 0.46
N SER A 261 -0.74 7.48 0.90
CA SER A 261 -1.24 8.73 1.47
C SER A 261 -1.65 9.70 0.36
N ASP A 262 -2.72 10.46 0.56
CA ASP A 262 -3.10 11.55 -0.33
C ASP A 262 -2.16 12.76 -0.15
N ASN A 263 -1.09 12.77 -0.94
CA ASN A 263 -0.06 13.80 -0.86
C ASN A 263 -0.56 15.21 -1.17
N SER A 264 -1.78 15.38 -1.68
CA SER A 264 -2.38 16.70 -1.88
C SER A 264 -2.63 17.45 -0.55
N PHE A 265 -2.60 16.75 0.59
CA PHE A 265 -2.66 17.34 1.93
C PHE A 265 -1.30 17.75 2.50
N LEU A 266 -0.20 17.27 1.92
CA LEU A 266 1.14 17.64 2.35
C LEU A 266 1.40 19.11 2.02
N TYR A 267 1.90 19.87 3.00
CA TYR A 267 2.14 21.32 2.89
C TYR A 267 0.89 22.18 2.66
N LEU A 268 -0.31 21.61 2.69
CA LEU A 268 -1.51 22.38 2.38
C LEU A 268 -1.97 23.23 3.56
N PHE A 269 -2.00 22.64 4.76
CA PHE A 269 -2.51 23.27 5.99
C PHE A 269 -1.55 23.16 7.18
N ALA A 270 -0.33 22.68 6.93
CA ALA A 270 0.75 22.56 7.92
C ALA A 270 2.08 22.35 7.17
N PRO A 271 3.25 22.59 7.80
CA PRO A 271 4.52 22.10 7.25
C PRO A 271 4.49 20.58 7.09
N TYR A 272 5.39 20.00 6.28
CA TYR A 272 5.45 18.55 6.05
C TYR A 272 5.33 17.71 7.33
N ALA A 273 6.12 18.06 8.35
CA ALA A 273 6.14 17.34 9.64
C ALA A 273 4.84 17.46 10.46
N GLY A 274 4.03 18.49 10.20
CA GLY A 274 2.71 18.69 10.81
C GLY A 274 1.56 18.26 9.90
N SER A 275 1.85 17.82 8.68
CA SER A 275 0.84 17.37 7.73
C SER A 275 0.34 15.98 8.12
N PHE A 276 -0.96 15.80 8.06
CA PHE A 276 -1.60 14.49 8.04
C PHE A 276 -2.22 14.33 6.67
N ALA A 277 -1.94 13.21 6.02
CA ALA A 277 -2.49 12.89 4.70
C ALA A 277 -3.40 11.66 4.85
N PRO A 278 -4.65 11.74 4.41
CA PRO A 278 -5.59 10.63 4.53
C PRO A 278 -5.21 9.47 3.61
N LEU A 279 -5.68 8.27 3.94
CA LEU A 279 -5.60 7.07 3.12
C LEU A 279 -6.23 7.35 1.74
N PHE A 280 -5.52 6.92 0.70
CA PHE A 280 -6.01 6.92 -0.66
C PHE A 280 -5.81 5.53 -1.28
N VAL A 281 -6.91 4.94 -1.74
CA VAL A 281 -6.96 3.57 -2.25
C VAL A 281 -7.21 3.58 -3.75
N GLU A 282 -6.37 2.89 -4.48
CA GLU A 282 -6.49 2.68 -5.93
C GLU A 282 -6.47 1.18 -6.25
N LYS A 283 -7.14 0.78 -7.32
CA LYS A 283 -7.13 -0.61 -7.81
C LYS A 283 -6.61 -0.65 -9.24
N LEU A 284 -5.73 -1.60 -9.54
CA LEU A 284 -5.31 -1.85 -10.91
C LEU A 284 -6.32 -2.81 -11.57
N SER A 285 -6.90 -2.40 -12.69
CA SER A 285 -7.70 -3.26 -13.56
C SER A 285 -7.07 -3.29 -14.95
N PHE A 286 -6.49 -4.44 -15.32
CA PHE A 286 -5.64 -4.55 -16.52
C PHE A 286 -4.53 -3.49 -16.51
N ASP A 287 -4.62 -2.49 -17.40
CA ASP A 287 -3.71 -1.38 -17.61
C ASP A 287 -4.27 -0.02 -17.14
N GLU A 288 -5.32 -0.04 -16.32
CA GLU A 288 -5.96 1.16 -15.76
C GLU A 288 -5.86 1.18 -14.23
N ILE A 289 -5.38 2.29 -13.66
CA ILE A 289 -5.41 2.55 -12.22
C ILE A 289 -6.69 3.32 -11.90
N MET A 290 -7.53 2.76 -11.04
CA MET A 290 -8.85 3.28 -10.71
C MET A 290 -8.89 3.81 -9.27
N ASP A 291 -9.40 5.02 -9.07
CA ASP A 291 -9.78 5.53 -7.76
C ASP A 291 -11.02 4.77 -7.25
N VAL A 292 -10.88 4.09 -6.11
CA VAL A 292 -11.95 3.29 -5.50
C VAL A 292 -12.40 3.83 -4.13
N ASN A 293 -11.98 5.05 -3.77
CA ASN A 293 -12.21 5.62 -2.44
C ASN A 293 -13.69 5.92 -2.11
N LEU A 294 -14.59 5.86 -3.11
CA LEU A 294 -16.04 5.99 -2.92
C LEU A 294 -16.78 4.64 -2.91
N ASP A 295 -16.09 3.53 -3.17
CA ASP A 295 -16.72 2.21 -3.15
C ASP A 295 -17.00 1.79 -1.69
N PRO A 296 -18.24 1.38 -1.36
CA PRO A 296 -18.59 0.87 -0.04
C PRO A 296 -17.71 -0.26 0.49
N ALA A 297 -17.08 -1.05 -0.40
CA ALA A 297 -16.19 -2.15 -0.04
C ALA A 297 -15.00 -1.68 0.82
N TYR A 298 -14.50 -0.46 0.60
CA TYR A 298 -13.34 0.10 1.31
C TYR A 298 -13.71 0.95 2.53
N GLN A 299 -15.00 1.10 2.87
CA GLN A 299 -15.40 1.79 4.10
C GLN A 299 -14.78 1.23 5.39
N PRO A 300 -14.57 -0.08 5.55
CA PRO A 300 -13.86 -0.61 6.73
C PRO A 300 -12.46 -0.01 6.90
N ALA A 301 -11.71 0.19 5.82
CA ALA A 301 -10.38 0.80 5.86
C ALA A 301 -10.43 2.24 6.36
N PHE A 302 -11.33 3.07 5.83
CA PHE A 302 -11.51 4.46 6.29
C PHE A 302 -12.02 4.54 7.74
N ARG A 303 -12.83 3.57 8.21
CA ARG A 303 -13.22 3.51 9.63
C ARG A 303 -12.04 3.18 10.53
N LYS A 304 -11.18 2.26 10.10
CA LYS A 304 -9.94 1.91 10.81
C LYS A 304 -9.02 3.12 10.90
N GLU A 305 -8.82 3.84 9.81
CA GLU A 305 -8.03 5.07 9.79
C GLU A 305 -8.63 6.16 10.68
N LEU A 306 -9.95 6.39 10.62
CA LEU A 306 -10.61 7.37 11.49
C LEU A 306 -10.39 7.05 12.97
N ALA A 307 -10.53 5.77 13.34
CA ALA A 307 -10.28 5.32 14.71
C ALA A 307 -8.82 5.58 15.13
N TYR A 308 -7.86 5.32 14.23
CA TYR A 308 -6.45 5.62 14.47
C TYR A 308 -6.20 7.12 14.69
N LEU A 309 -6.77 7.99 13.85
CA LEU A 309 -6.64 9.45 14.01
C LEU A 309 -7.25 9.92 15.34
N GLU A 310 -8.41 9.40 15.72
CA GLU A 310 -9.10 9.75 16.97
C GLU A 310 -8.34 9.22 18.20
N GLU A 311 -7.78 8.01 18.16
CA GLU A 311 -6.92 7.47 19.22
C GLU A 311 -5.64 8.31 19.39
N ARG A 312 -5.03 8.71 18.28
CA ARG A 312 -3.87 9.59 18.30
C ARG A 312 -4.20 10.93 18.94
N ALA A 313 -5.34 11.53 18.61
CA ALA A 313 -5.79 12.79 19.22
C ALA A 313 -6.29 12.64 20.67
N GLN A 314 -6.64 11.43 21.13
CA GLN A 314 -6.83 11.15 22.56
C GLN A 314 -5.50 11.14 23.31
N SER A 315 -4.46 10.58 22.70
CA SER A 315 -3.11 10.52 23.27
C SER A 315 -2.39 11.87 23.23
N ASP A 316 -2.66 12.68 22.21
CA ASP A 316 -2.18 14.05 22.06
C ASP A 316 -3.36 15.00 21.75
N PRO A 317 -4.02 15.54 22.79
CA PRO A 317 -5.16 16.45 22.61
C PRO A 317 -4.83 17.75 21.87
N ALA A 318 -3.55 18.12 21.72
CA ALA A 318 -3.17 19.33 21.00
C ALA A 318 -3.52 19.24 19.51
N LEU A 319 -3.57 18.03 18.94
CA LEU A 319 -3.88 17.76 17.53
C LEU A 319 -5.24 18.32 17.10
N TRP A 320 -6.21 18.41 18.02
CA TRP A 320 -7.52 18.99 17.71
C TRP A 320 -7.45 20.48 17.35
N GLY A 321 -6.35 21.18 17.59
CA GLY A 321 -6.15 22.55 17.14
C GLY A 321 -5.32 22.70 15.87
N GLU A 322 -4.76 21.60 15.33
CA GLU A 322 -3.80 21.62 14.23
C GLU A 322 -4.51 21.43 12.89
N ASN A 323 -4.42 22.41 11.99
CA ASN A 323 -5.15 22.39 10.73
C ASN A 323 -4.77 21.21 9.82
N GLY A 324 -3.51 20.79 9.83
CA GLY A 324 -3.05 19.60 9.11
C GLY A 324 -3.76 18.32 9.56
N PHE A 325 -3.91 18.13 10.89
CA PHE A 325 -4.65 17.00 11.46
C PHE A 325 -6.15 17.10 11.16
N LEU A 326 -6.75 18.27 11.40
CA LEU A 326 -8.17 18.51 11.20
C LEU A 326 -8.59 18.31 9.73
N ALA A 327 -7.74 18.71 8.78
CA ALA A 327 -7.99 18.51 7.36
C ALA A 327 -8.06 17.03 6.98
N ALA A 328 -7.07 16.22 7.39
CA ALA A 328 -7.08 14.78 7.16
C ALA A 328 -8.28 14.10 7.82
N TRP A 329 -8.53 14.41 9.09
CA TRP A 329 -9.66 13.85 9.83
C TRP A 329 -11.01 14.20 9.17
N ALA A 330 -11.17 15.43 8.68
CA ALA A 330 -12.37 15.82 7.93
C ALA A 330 -12.49 15.08 6.59
N ALA A 331 -11.37 14.85 5.90
CA ALA A 331 -11.32 14.09 4.64
C ALA A 331 -11.75 12.63 4.83
N VAL A 332 -11.21 11.94 5.84
CA VAL A 332 -11.62 10.56 6.17
C VAL A 332 -13.10 10.50 6.54
N ARG A 333 -13.59 11.46 7.33
CA ARG A 333 -15.04 11.56 7.63
C ARG A 333 -15.88 11.86 6.39
N ALA A 334 -15.35 12.58 5.41
CA ALA A 334 -16.02 12.83 4.13
C ALA A 334 -16.21 11.53 3.33
N ARG A 335 -15.18 10.67 3.25
CA ARG A 335 -15.30 9.31 2.66
C ARG A 335 -16.36 8.45 3.36
N LEU A 336 -16.58 8.70 4.65
CA LEU A 336 -17.61 8.03 5.46
C LEU A 336 -18.98 8.75 5.43
N GLY A 337 -19.20 9.69 4.50
CA GLY A 337 -20.47 10.37 4.29
C GLY A 337 -20.80 11.48 5.30
N LYS A 338 -19.81 11.93 6.09
CA LYS A 338 -19.98 12.96 7.14
C LYS A 338 -19.21 14.26 6.84
N GLY A 339 -18.87 14.50 5.58
CA GLY A 339 -17.91 15.54 5.19
C GLY A 339 -18.28 16.96 5.62
N MET A 340 -19.50 17.43 5.33
CA MET A 340 -19.92 18.80 5.73
C MET A 340 -19.92 18.99 7.25
N ALA A 341 -20.45 18.03 8.00
CA ALA A 341 -20.43 18.08 9.46
C ALA A 341 -19.00 18.02 10.02
N ALA A 342 -18.09 17.32 9.34
CA ALA A 342 -16.69 17.27 9.72
C ALA A 342 -15.95 18.58 9.42
N ILE A 343 -16.28 19.28 8.33
CA ILE A 343 -15.75 20.62 8.05
C ILE A 343 -16.19 21.62 9.12
N ASP A 344 -17.48 21.61 9.50
CA ASP A 344 -17.99 22.50 10.55
C ASP A 344 -17.25 22.26 11.87
N GLU A 345 -17.10 21.00 12.27
CA GLU A 345 -16.40 20.63 13.50
C GLU A 345 -14.88 20.96 13.42
N ALA A 346 -14.25 20.74 12.27
CA ALA A 346 -12.86 21.15 12.06
C ALA A 346 -12.69 22.66 12.16
N THR A 347 -13.65 23.43 11.64
CA THR A 347 -13.66 24.89 11.69
C THR A 347 -13.76 25.40 13.13
N GLU A 348 -14.62 24.80 13.95
CA GLU A 348 -14.78 25.18 15.36
C GLU A 348 -13.53 24.92 16.20
N LYS A 349 -12.78 23.85 15.87
CA LYS A 349 -11.60 23.44 16.64
C LYS A 349 -10.29 24.07 16.16
N SER A 350 -10.24 24.51 14.90
CA SER A 350 -9.06 25.15 14.30
C SER A 350 -8.57 26.33 15.15
N ARG A 351 -7.25 26.47 15.28
CA ARG A 351 -6.61 27.64 15.91
C ARG A 351 -6.58 28.88 15.00
N GLY A 352 -7.17 28.80 13.81
CA GLY A 352 -7.18 29.85 12.82
C GLY A 352 -6.15 29.61 11.71
N ASP A 353 -5.90 30.65 10.93
CA ASP A 353 -5.07 30.58 9.73
C ASP A 353 -3.61 30.90 10.04
N GLU A 354 -2.70 30.00 9.67
CA GLU A 354 -1.27 30.34 9.55
C GLU A 354 -1.00 30.89 8.15
N GLU A 355 -0.28 32.01 8.04
CA GLU A 355 -0.19 32.72 6.76
C GLU A 355 0.48 31.89 5.65
N ASP A 356 1.42 31.02 6.03
CA ASP A 356 2.26 30.22 5.13
C ASP A 356 1.63 28.88 4.70
N PHE A 357 0.56 28.41 5.36
CA PHE A 357 -0.05 27.09 5.09
C PHE A 357 -1.56 27.19 4.87
N ARG A 358 -1.94 27.58 3.65
CA ARG A 358 -3.33 27.72 3.22
C ARG A 358 -3.51 27.22 1.81
N LYS A 359 -4.77 26.90 1.45
CA LYS A 359 -5.14 26.70 0.05
C LYS A 359 -5.11 28.06 -0.67
N PHE A 360 -4.30 28.13 -1.71
CA PHE A 360 -4.29 29.27 -2.63
C PHE A 360 -5.14 28.98 -3.87
N VAL A 361 -5.81 30.02 -4.36
CA VAL A 361 -6.56 29.99 -5.62
C VAL A 361 -6.23 31.20 -6.48
N CYS A 362 -6.32 31.02 -7.80
CA CYS A 362 -6.21 32.14 -8.72
C CYS A 362 -7.45 33.04 -8.62
N PRO A 363 -7.30 34.37 -8.65
CA PRO A 363 -8.44 35.30 -8.67
C PRO A 363 -9.41 35.06 -9.83
N ASP A 364 -8.92 34.53 -10.95
CA ASP A 364 -9.70 34.24 -12.16
C ASP A 364 -10.32 32.83 -12.17
N GLY A 365 -10.08 32.03 -11.11
CA GLY A 365 -10.55 30.66 -10.99
C GLY A 365 -9.76 29.64 -11.83
N SER A 366 -8.63 30.02 -12.42
CA SER A 366 -7.72 29.06 -13.05
C SER A 366 -7.03 28.15 -12.00
N PRO A 367 -6.45 27.01 -12.41
CA PRO A 367 -5.71 26.14 -11.50
C PRO A 367 -4.55 26.90 -10.85
N SER A 368 -4.26 26.63 -9.58
CA SER A 368 -3.22 27.33 -8.82
C SER A 368 -1.82 27.25 -9.45
N SER A 369 -1.55 26.24 -10.27
CA SER A 369 -0.31 26.10 -11.05
C SER A 369 -0.15 27.10 -12.19
N ALA A 370 -1.23 27.76 -12.60
CA ALA A 370 -1.25 28.81 -13.61
C ALA A 370 -1.23 30.23 -13.02
N CYS A 371 -1.29 30.35 -11.68
CA CYS A 371 -1.18 31.63 -10.99
C CYS A 371 0.29 32.06 -10.91
N ASP A 372 0.54 33.35 -11.08
CA ASP A 372 1.68 33.95 -10.42
C ASP A 372 1.42 33.96 -8.91
N TYR A 373 2.33 33.38 -8.12
CA TYR A 373 2.18 33.22 -6.66
C TYR A 373 1.91 34.57 -5.97
N GLU A 374 2.46 35.66 -6.51
CA GLU A 374 2.26 37.01 -5.98
C GLU A 374 0.80 37.49 -6.03
N ASN A 375 -0.01 36.93 -6.93
CA ASN A 375 -1.42 37.31 -7.11
C ASN A 375 -2.41 36.27 -6.57
N ALA A 376 -1.91 35.19 -5.94
CA ALA A 376 -2.75 34.13 -5.43
C ALA A 376 -3.52 34.58 -4.18
N ILE A 377 -4.79 34.17 -4.06
CA ILE A 377 -5.62 34.47 -2.90
C ILE A 377 -5.52 33.30 -1.93
N ALA A 378 -5.03 33.57 -0.72
CA ALA A 378 -5.07 32.62 0.38
C ALA A 378 -6.50 32.50 0.92
N LEU A 379 -7.08 31.31 0.87
CA LEU A 379 -8.40 31.05 1.42
C LEU A 379 -8.31 30.80 2.93
N PRO A 380 -9.26 31.32 3.74
CA PRO A 380 -9.41 30.91 5.13
C PRO A 380 -9.61 29.40 5.24
N PHE A 381 -9.08 28.78 6.30
CA PHE A 381 -9.05 27.33 6.48
C PHE A 381 -10.37 26.62 6.14
N PRO A 382 -11.55 27.04 6.63
CA PRO A 382 -12.82 26.36 6.31
C PRO A 382 -13.14 26.37 4.81
N VAL A 383 -12.88 27.48 4.14
CA VAL A 383 -13.12 27.66 2.71
C VAL A 383 -12.10 26.87 1.91
N GLY A 384 -10.82 26.97 2.27
CA GLY A 384 -9.73 26.24 1.64
C GLY A 384 -9.92 24.73 1.74
N LEU A 385 -10.29 24.22 2.92
CA LEU A 385 -10.56 22.82 3.16
C LEU A 385 -11.74 22.35 2.30
N THR A 386 -12.85 23.10 2.29
CA THR A 386 -14.02 22.75 1.48
C THR A 386 -13.68 22.68 -0.01
N VAL A 387 -12.97 23.68 -0.55
CA VAL A 387 -12.54 23.70 -1.96
C VAL A 387 -11.65 22.51 -2.26
N HIS A 388 -10.66 22.24 -1.40
CA HIS A 388 -9.74 21.12 -1.59
C HIS A 388 -10.47 19.77 -1.60
N LEU A 389 -11.37 19.53 -0.64
CA LEU A 389 -12.15 18.29 -0.57
C LEU A 389 -13.06 18.10 -1.81
N ILE A 390 -13.56 19.17 -2.42
CA ILE A 390 -14.31 19.10 -3.68
C ILE A 390 -13.36 18.79 -4.85
N GLU A 391 -12.24 19.50 -4.96
CA GLU A 391 -11.24 19.31 -6.02
C GLU A 391 -10.67 17.89 -6.03
N GLN A 392 -10.45 17.29 -4.85
CA GLN A 392 -9.92 15.94 -4.69
C GLN A 392 -11.02 14.85 -4.61
N GLY A 393 -12.29 15.19 -4.83
CA GLY A 393 -13.38 14.21 -4.92
C GLY A 393 -13.83 13.58 -3.60
N TYR A 394 -13.47 14.16 -2.45
CA TYR A 394 -13.99 13.75 -1.13
C TYR A 394 -15.43 14.22 -0.91
N LEU A 395 -15.81 15.31 -1.55
CA LEU A 395 -17.16 15.86 -1.53
C LEU A 395 -17.73 15.88 -2.95
N PRO A 396 -19.04 15.63 -3.11
CA PRO A 396 -19.68 15.78 -4.40
C PRO A 396 -19.62 17.24 -4.83
N VAL A 397 -19.35 17.48 -6.12
CA VAL A 397 -19.60 18.79 -6.73
C VAL A 397 -21.10 19.02 -6.65
N GLN A 398 -21.54 19.94 -5.78
CA GLN A 398 -22.95 20.30 -5.79
C GLN A 398 -23.27 20.88 -7.17
N PRO A 399 -24.29 20.37 -7.89
CA PRO A 399 -24.72 21.00 -9.12
C PRO A 399 -25.08 22.45 -8.81
N ARG A 400 -24.55 23.41 -9.58
CA ARG A 400 -24.95 24.81 -9.45
C ARG A 400 -26.49 24.86 -9.56
N PRO A 401 -27.19 25.56 -8.66
CA PRO A 401 -28.64 25.69 -8.70
C PRO A 401 -29.13 26.34 -9.99
#